data_AF-A0A931DQ44-F1
#
_entry.id   AF-A0A931DQ44-F1
#
_cell.length_a   1.000
_cell.length_b   1.000
_cell.length_c   1.000
_cell.angle_alpha   90.00
_cell.angle_beta   90.00
_cell.angle_gamma   90.00
#
_symmetry.space_group_name_H-M   'P 1'
#
loop_
_entity.id
_entity.type
_entity.pdbx_description
1 polymer ?
#
loop_
_entity_poly.entity_id
_entity_poly.type
_entity_poly.pdbx_seq_one_letter_code
_entity_poly.pdbx_strand_id
1 'polypeptide(L)' 'MSSVIGYCRRAWRRAVLTYALACARDDAAARELTAPAGVWICERCHEALLELTSLREHLRVAHAMP' A
#
# COMPACT_ATOMS: atom_id res chain seq x y z
N MET A 1 15.14 -2.18 -29.97
CA MET A 1 15.62 -3.12 -28.93
C MET A 1 15.80 -2.47 -27.54
N SER A 2 16.19 -1.21 -27.42
CA SER A 2 16.40 -0.52 -26.12
C SER A 2 15.15 -0.39 -25.23
N SER A 3 13.95 -0.29 -25.82
CA SER A 3 12.69 -0.15 -25.05
C SER A 3 12.30 -1.42 -24.29
N VAL A 4 12.62 -2.60 -24.84
CA VAL A 4 12.32 -3.91 -24.24
C VAL A 4 13.19 -4.16 -23.00
N ILE A 5 14.47 -3.81 -23.06
CA ILE A 5 15.41 -3.91 -21.92
C ILE A 5 14.93 -3.02 -20.76
N GLY A 6 14.43 -1.82 -21.07
CA GLY A 6 13.83 -0.92 -20.07
C GLY A 6 12.56 -1.50 -19.43
N TYR A 7 11.70 -2.16 -20.21
CA TYR A 7 10.52 -2.85 -19.69
C TYR A 7 10.89 -4.02 -18.77
N CYS A 8 11.81 -4.91 -19.20
CA CYS A 8 12.28 -6.04 -18.41
C CYS A 8 12.88 -5.59 -17.07
N ARG A 9 13.69 -4.53 -17.06
CA ARG A 9 14.26 -3.96 -15.83
C ARG A 9 13.19 -3.44 -14.87
N ARG A 10 12.18 -2.72 -15.38
CA ARG A 10 11.06 -2.22 -14.56
C ARG A 10 10.20 -3.36 -14.01
N ALA A 11 9.88 -4.35 -14.85
CA ALA A 11 9.13 -5.53 -14.45
C ALA A 11 9.87 -6.31 -13.36
N TRP A 12 11.17 -6.54 -13.53
CA TRP A 12 12.02 -7.19 -12.53
C TRP A 12 12.05 -6.41 -11.21
N ARG A 13 12.28 -5.09 -11.27
CA ARG A 13 12.25 -4.24 -10.07
C ARG A 13 10.91 -4.35 -9.33
N ARG A 14 9.80 -4.36 -10.07
CA ARG A 14 8.46 -4.52 -9.50
C ARG A 14 8.29 -5.90 -8.83
N ALA A 15 8.73 -6.97 -9.49
CA ALA A 15 8.69 -8.32 -8.94
C ALA A 15 9.52 -8.45 -7.65
N VAL A 16 10.75 -7.91 -7.63
CA VAL A 16 11.61 -7.91 -6.44
C VAL A 16 10.96 -7.14 -5.29
N LEU A 17 10.38 -5.96 -5.56
CA LEU A 17 9.68 -5.18 -4.53
C LEU A 17 8.45 -5.93 -3.99
N THR A 18 7.67 -6.57 -4.85
CA THR A 18 6.51 -7.38 -4.43
C THR A 18 6.95 -8.57 -3.58
N TYR A 19 8.01 -9.26 -3.96
CA TYR A 19 8.57 -10.37 -3.17
C TYR A 19 9.05 -9.91 -1.80
N ALA A 20 9.85 -8.84 -1.74
CA ALA A 20 10.33 -8.30 -0.47
C ALA A 20 9.19 -7.85 0.45
N LEU A 21 8.14 -7.25 -0.11
CA LEU A 21 6.94 -6.85 0.64
C LEU A 21 6.18 -8.07 1.19
N ALA A 22 6.11 -9.18 0.45
CA ALA A 22 5.50 -10.41 0.93
C ALA A 22 6.28 -10.99 2.12
N CYS A 23 7.61 -11.14 2.00
CA CYS A 23 8.45 -11.61 3.11
C CYS A 23 8.32 -10.73 4.36
N ALA A 24 8.28 -9.40 4.19
CA ALA A 24 8.10 -8.48 5.32
C ALA A 24 6.74 -8.65 6.02
N ARG A 25 5.67 -9.01 5.29
CA ARG A 25 4.36 -9.31 5.88
C ARG A 25 4.37 -10.63 6.63
N ASP A 26 5.03 -11.64 6.08
CA ASP A 26 5.17 -12.95 6.74
C ASP A 26 5.98 -12.82 8.04
N ASP A 27 7.09 -12.08 8.03
CA ASP A 27 7.89 -11.78 9.21
C ASP A 27 7.10 -11.00 10.28
N ALA A 28 6.27 -10.04 9.86
CA ALA A 28 5.40 -9.31 10.76
C ALA A 28 4.37 -10.24 11.42
N ALA A 29 3.74 -11.11 10.64
CA ALA A 29 2.77 -12.10 11.14
C ALA A 29 3.42 -13.07 12.14
N ALA A 30 4.63 -13.57 11.84
CA ALA A 30 5.39 -14.45 12.74
C ALA A 30 5.76 -13.78 14.07
N ARG A 31 5.81 -12.45 14.10
CA ARG A 31 6.13 -11.64 15.29
C ARG A 31 4.89 -11.02 15.94
N GLU A 32 3.70 -11.42 15.52
CA GLU A 32 2.42 -10.87 15.99
C GLU A 32 2.30 -9.35 15.80
N LEU A 33 3.00 -8.81 14.80
CA LEU A 33 2.92 -7.41 14.42
C LEU A 33 1.84 -7.21 13.37
N THR A 34 0.99 -6.21 13.55
CA THR A 34 0.00 -5.81 12.54
C THR A 34 0.70 -5.12 11.37
N ALA A 35 0.93 -5.86 10.27
CA ALA A 35 1.34 -5.26 9.02
C ALA A 35 0.13 -4.61 8.33
N PRO A 36 0.18 -3.31 8.02
CA PRO A 36 -0.95 -2.62 7.41
C PRO A 36 -1.24 -3.20 6.03
N ALA A 37 -2.53 -3.33 5.69
CA ALA A 37 -2.92 -3.93 4.43
C ALA A 37 -2.42 -3.12 3.20
N GLY A 38 -2.28 -1.80 3.41
CA GLY A 38 -1.81 -0.79 2.48
C GLY A 38 -1.76 0.58 3.17
N VAL A 39 -1.49 1.64 2.41
CA VAL A 39 -1.61 3.02 2.87
C VAL A 39 -2.63 3.72 1.97
N TRP A 40 -3.66 4.28 2.58
CA TRP A 40 -4.73 5.04 1.93
C TRP A 40 -4.66 6.48 2.39
N ILE A 41 -4.72 7.43 1.47
CA ILE A 41 -4.65 8.85 1.80
C ILE A 41 -6.01 9.46 1.51
N CYS A 42 -6.58 10.15 2.49
CA CYS A 42 -7.76 10.96 2.26
C CYS A 42 -7.42 12.16 1.37
N GLU A 43 -8.10 12.32 0.23
CA GLU A 43 -7.82 13.42 -0.70
C GLU A 43 -8.27 14.80 -0.19
N ARG A 44 -9.13 14.84 0.84
CA ARG A 44 -9.65 16.11 1.40
C ARG A 44 -8.73 16.70 2.47
N CYS A 45 -8.18 15.86 3.36
CA CYS A 45 -7.38 16.30 4.50
C CYS A 45 -5.95 15.74 4.51
N HIS A 46 -5.60 14.89 3.53
CA HIS A 46 -4.31 14.20 3.41
C HIS A 46 -3.94 13.28 4.60
N GLU A 47 -4.92 12.88 5.41
CA GLU A 47 -4.69 11.91 6.47
C GLU A 47 -4.39 10.52 5.89
N ALA A 48 -3.29 9.92 6.36
CA ALA A 48 -2.85 8.59 5.96
C ALA A 48 -3.45 7.53 6.89
N LEU A 49 -4.18 6.59 6.31
CA LEU A 49 -4.90 5.52 6.99
C LEU A 49 -4.34 4.18 6.53
N LEU A 50 -4.19 3.27 7.48
CA LEU A 50 -3.52 1.99 7.28
C LEU A 50 -4.48 0.85 6.90
N GLU A 51 -5.78 1.14 6.80
CA GLU A 51 -6.83 0.21 6.39
C GLU A 51 -7.87 0.92 5.50
N LEU A 52 -8.37 0.24 4.46
CA LEU A 52 -9.41 0.79 3.57
C LEU A 52 -10.72 1.06 4.30
N THR A 53 -11.07 0.22 5.29
CA THR A 53 -12.24 0.41 6.15
C THR A 53 -12.11 1.69 6.97
N SER A 54 -10.93 1.97 7.52
CA SER A 54 -10.65 3.22 8.23
C SER A 54 -10.78 4.44 7.32
N LEU A 55 -10.31 4.38 6.06
CA LEU A 55 -10.53 5.45 5.09
C LEU A 55 -12.02 5.69 4.81
N ARG A 56 -12.79 4.61 4.59
CA ARG A 56 -14.23 4.72 4.34
C ARG A 56 -14.97 5.35 5.51
N GLU A 57 -14.61 4.95 6.73
CA GLU A 57 -15.20 5.52 7.93
C GLU A 57 -14.77 6.97 8.15
N HIS A 58 -13.50 7.29 7.95
CA HIS A 58 -13.00 8.66 7.98
C HIS A 58 -13.76 9.56 7.00
N LEU A 59 -13.95 9.12 5.76
CA LEU A 59 -14.73 9.87 4.76
C LEU A 59 -16.19 10.09 5.20
N ARG A 60 -16.78 9.16 5.95
CA ARG A 60 -18.13 9.32 6.51
C ARG A 60 -18.16 10.21 7.75
N VAL A 61 -17.17 10.17 8.63
CA VAL A 61 -17.26 10.87 9.92
C VAL A 61 -16.67 12.27 9.84
N ALA A 62 -15.47 12.40 9.27
CA ALA A 62 -14.76 13.67 9.17
C ALA A 62 -15.23 14.51 7.97
N HIS A 63 -15.89 13.87 7.02
CA HIS A 63 -16.16 14.40 5.70
C HIS A 63 -17.58 14.09 5.20
N ALA A 64 -18.49 13.60 6.07
CA ALA A 64 -19.91 13.44 5.72
C ALA A 64 -20.49 14.79 5.26
N MET A 65 -20.59 14.90 3.93
CA MET A 65 -21.16 16.00 3.15
C MET A 65 -20.54 17.40 3.38
N PRO A 66 -20.42 18.24 2.34
CA PRO A 66 -20.72 19.66 2.53
C PRO A 66 -22.22 19.87 2.80
#